data_AF-A0AA93AKK0-F1
#
_entry.id   AF-A0AA93AKK0-F1
#
_cell.length_a   1.000
_cell.length_b   1.000
_cell.length_c   1.000
_cell.angle_alpha   90.00
_cell.angle_beta   90.00
_cell.angle_gamma   90.00
#
_symmetry.space_group_name_H-M   'P 1'
#
loop_
_entity.id
_entity.type
_entity.pdbx_description
1 polymer ?
#
loop_
_entity_poly.entity_id
_entity_poly.type
_entity_poly.pdbx_seq_one_letter_code
_entity_poly.pdbx_strand_id
1 'polypeptide(L)'
;MKRNTILIFTVSAIILLAAATTIGWKVGRGNSNALWEIVSEQCVPNQQRNGKPVPCLEVNLAEGYVLFDDRNGPYHDLLLPTDKISGIESLELLQQNVPNFFMQAWDRRGHLSREAGKPIKDDYLSLAINSRYGRTQDQLHIHIACLRPEIYQTLNQQFPTLSADWKTLPVKINGHIYLAKTLTANELTQSDPFKTLDRYAQPRNESIGKYGLAMVSTPAGEKVLLASSLDVFNMSLGSVEEIQDFSCALAAMQQHLSQGHDTLPLVVPLLFYHGQRSPYPYTLRWLDGFADAIQAEKLYNAPFPLVDLTVIPDEDIKTHRRVALLELVQKHIRTRDMLELAQDIGLLFERWQVPLPQKRAILFYIARSGNTSRPAEFIEAVAQSLSTDREAIMTIAQQLEKIGFEKGIKHGMQQGMKASARNIARQLLLSGMEPAQVSQITQLSAAELAQLVDSSNE
;
A
#
# COMPACT_ATOMS: atom_id res chain seq x y z
N MET A 1 -20.02 -43.99 12.78
CA MET A 1 -19.93 -42.93 13.83
C MET A 1 -18.84 -41.88 13.60
N LYS A 2 -17.70 -42.13 12.92
CA LYS A 2 -16.60 -41.14 12.81
C LYS A 2 -16.80 -39.97 11.81
N ARG A 3 -17.64 -40.13 10.78
CA ARG A 3 -17.78 -39.14 9.68
C ARG A 3 -18.65 -37.94 10.04
N ASN A 4 -19.69 -38.15 10.84
CA ASN A 4 -20.56 -37.06 11.33
C ASN A 4 -19.86 -36.22 12.41
N THR A 5 -18.99 -36.83 13.22
CA THR A 5 -18.24 -36.12 14.27
C THR A 5 -17.24 -35.14 13.66
N ILE A 6 -16.51 -35.53 12.60
CA ILE A 6 -15.55 -34.65 11.92
C ILE A 6 -16.26 -33.47 11.23
N LEU A 7 -17.42 -33.70 10.61
CA LEU A 7 -18.21 -32.65 9.97
C LEU A 7 -18.77 -31.63 11.00
N ILE A 8 -19.19 -32.11 12.17
CA ILE A 8 -19.67 -31.24 13.26
C ILE A 8 -18.51 -30.40 13.83
N PHE A 9 -17.31 -30.97 13.98
CA PHE A 9 -16.14 -30.23 14.47
C PHE A 9 -15.64 -29.19 13.45
N THR A 10 -15.63 -29.48 12.15
CA THR A 10 -15.23 -28.50 11.13
C THR A 10 -16.24 -27.37 10.98
N VAL A 11 -17.54 -27.66 10.99
CA VAL A 11 -18.59 -26.63 10.95
C VAL A 11 -18.56 -25.76 12.22
N SER A 12 -18.38 -26.37 13.40
CA SER A 12 -18.28 -25.63 14.67
C SER A 12 -17.03 -24.77 14.74
N ALA A 13 -15.89 -25.25 14.22
CA ALA A 13 -14.66 -24.47 14.14
C ALA A 13 -14.78 -23.29 13.16
N ILE A 14 -15.46 -23.45 12.03
CA ILE A 14 -15.74 -22.36 11.07
C ILE A 14 -16.69 -21.34 11.68
N ILE A 15 -17.73 -21.78 12.39
CA ILE A 15 -18.67 -20.88 13.09
C ILE A 15 -17.96 -20.14 14.23
N LEU A 16 -17.08 -20.80 14.98
CA LEU A 16 -16.27 -20.16 16.04
C LEU A 16 -15.24 -19.19 15.45
N LEU A 17 -14.63 -19.48 14.30
CA LEU A 17 -13.76 -18.54 13.60
C LEU A 17 -14.54 -17.35 13.05
N ALA A 18 -15.73 -17.56 12.49
CA ALA A 18 -16.62 -16.51 12.00
C ALA A 18 -17.16 -15.65 13.16
N ALA A 19 -17.48 -16.27 14.30
CA ALA A 19 -17.88 -15.58 15.52
C ALA A 19 -16.71 -14.81 16.15
N ALA A 20 -15.51 -15.40 16.22
CA ALA A 20 -14.33 -14.72 16.75
C ALA A 20 -13.85 -13.57 15.84
N THR A 21 -13.98 -13.70 14.52
CA THR A 21 -13.71 -12.61 13.58
C THR A 21 -14.78 -11.52 13.66
N THR A 22 -16.07 -11.85 13.77
CA THR A 22 -17.14 -10.84 13.93
C THR A 22 -17.12 -10.14 15.30
N ILE A 23 -16.82 -10.88 16.37
CA ILE A 23 -16.63 -10.32 17.73
C ILE A 23 -15.34 -9.51 17.79
N GLY A 24 -14.24 -9.99 17.21
CA GLY A 24 -13.00 -9.21 17.07
C GLY A 24 -13.17 -7.94 16.24
N TRP A 25 -14.02 -8.00 15.20
CA TRP A 25 -14.37 -6.84 14.37
C TRP A 25 -15.27 -5.81 15.10
N LYS A 26 -16.11 -6.26 16.04
CA LYS A 26 -16.96 -5.38 16.88
C LYS A 26 -16.25 -4.84 18.12
N VAL A 27 -15.35 -5.61 18.74
CA VAL A 27 -14.70 -5.24 20.02
C VAL A 27 -13.48 -4.33 19.82
N GLY A 28 -12.88 -4.31 18.63
CA GLY A 28 -11.71 -3.48 18.30
C GLY A 28 -12.00 -2.05 17.80
N ARG A 29 -13.27 -1.69 17.57
CA ARG A 29 -13.65 -0.32 17.17
C ARG A 29 -14.17 0.42 18.39
N GLY A 30 -13.40 1.41 18.87
CA GLY A 30 -13.87 2.37 19.88
C GLY A 30 -15.09 3.17 19.38
N ASN A 31 -15.48 4.24 20.08
CA ASN A 31 -16.59 5.09 19.63
C ASN A 31 -16.31 5.64 18.21
N SER A 32 -16.99 5.09 17.19
CA SER A 32 -16.80 5.50 15.80
C SER A 32 -17.42 6.87 15.50
N ASN A 33 -18.22 7.43 16.41
CA ASN A 33 -18.79 8.76 16.28
C ASN A 33 -18.01 9.85 17.04
N ALA A 34 -16.86 9.56 17.65
CA ALA A 34 -16.16 10.53 18.50
C ALA A 34 -15.82 11.84 17.76
N LEU A 35 -15.34 11.76 16.51
CA LEU A 35 -15.11 12.95 15.68
C LEU A 35 -16.43 13.70 15.36
N TRP A 36 -17.52 12.98 15.10
CA TRP A 36 -18.83 13.61 14.88
C TRP A 36 -19.35 14.31 16.14
N GLU A 37 -19.19 13.72 17.32
CA GLU A 37 -19.56 14.33 18.60
C GLU A 37 -18.77 15.63 18.84
N ILE A 38 -17.46 15.64 18.55
CA ILE A 38 -16.64 16.86 18.63
C ILE A 38 -17.18 17.95 17.69
N VAL A 39 -17.46 17.61 16.43
CA VAL A 39 -17.99 18.57 15.45
C VAL A 39 -19.36 19.11 15.87
N SER A 40 -20.31 18.20 16.13
CA SER A 40 -21.73 18.51 16.27
C SER A 40 -22.14 19.00 17.66
N GLU A 41 -21.41 18.63 18.71
CA GLU A 41 -21.75 19.00 20.09
C GLU A 41 -20.83 20.07 20.66
N GLN A 42 -19.62 20.22 20.11
CA GLN A 42 -18.61 21.15 20.63
C GLN A 42 -18.28 22.26 19.64
N CYS A 43 -17.63 21.95 18.51
CA CYS A 43 -17.10 22.97 17.60
C CYS A 43 -18.19 23.84 16.97
N VAL A 44 -19.17 23.23 16.30
CA VAL A 44 -20.26 23.96 15.64
C VAL A 44 -21.14 24.73 16.65
N PRO A 45 -21.61 24.13 17.75
CA PRO A 45 -22.42 24.87 18.74
C PRO A 45 -21.66 26.00 19.44
N ASN A 46 -20.35 25.85 19.70
CA ASN A 46 -19.56 26.92 20.31
C ASN A 46 -19.34 28.07 19.32
N GLN A 47 -19.12 27.77 18.05
CA GLN A 47 -19.02 28.79 17.00
C GLN A 47 -20.33 29.57 16.87
N GLN A 48 -21.47 28.88 16.83
CA GLN A 48 -22.79 29.51 16.68
C GLN A 48 -23.19 30.35 17.89
N ARG A 49 -22.92 29.87 19.12
CA ARG A 49 -23.35 30.56 20.35
C ARG A 49 -22.39 31.67 20.79
N ASN A 50 -21.08 31.42 20.66
CA ASN A 50 -20.05 32.25 21.27
C ASN A 50 -19.07 32.86 20.25
N GLY A 51 -19.21 32.55 18.95
CA GLY A 51 -18.27 33.00 17.93
C GLY A 51 -16.87 32.41 18.07
N LYS A 52 -16.73 31.26 18.76
CA LYS A 52 -15.44 30.63 19.05
C LYS A 52 -15.38 29.20 18.50
N PRO A 53 -14.32 28.80 17.78
CA PRO A 53 -14.23 27.48 17.15
C PRO A 53 -13.82 26.35 18.10
N VAL A 54 -13.25 26.69 19.27
CA VAL A 54 -12.71 25.74 20.26
C VAL A 54 -13.72 24.63 20.61
N PRO A 55 -13.34 23.35 20.62
CA PRO A 55 -11.97 22.81 20.57
C PRO A 55 -11.34 22.75 19.16
N CYS A 56 -12.08 23.08 18.11
CA CYS A 56 -11.53 23.16 16.75
C CYS A 56 -10.68 24.42 16.56
N LEU A 57 -9.74 24.34 15.62
CA LEU A 57 -8.88 25.44 15.18
C LEU A 57 -9.68 26.46 14.36
N GLU A 58 -10.60 25.98 13.53
CA GLU A 58 -11.47 26.80 12.68
C GLU A 58 -12.84 26.11 12.53
N VAL A 59 -13.92 26.90 12.46
CA VAL A 59 -15.26 26.44 12.10
C VAL A 59 -15.83 27.40 11.07
N ASN A 60 -15.99 26.92 9.83
CA ASN A 60 -16.52 27.70 8.73
C ASN A 60 -17.86 27.10 8.28
N LEU A 61 -18.96 27.66 8.82
CA LEU A 61 -20.31 27.19 8.52
C LEU A 61 -20.77 27.53 7.09
N ALA A 62 -20.20 28.58 6.48
CA ALA A 62 -20.55 28.98 5.12
C ALA A 62 -19.93 28.05 4.08
N GLU A 63 -18.72 27.58 4.34
CA GLU A 63 -18.00 26.63 3.49
C GLU A 63 -18.16 25.16 3.93
N GLY A 64 -18.84 24.92 5.06
CA GLY A 64 -19.29 23.61 5.50
C GLY A 64 -18.22 22.70 6.11
N TYR A 65 -17.19 23.25 6.76
CA TYR A 65 -16.14 22.44 7.40
C TYR A 65 -15.66 22.97 8.76
N VAL A 66 -14.93 22.11 9.47
CA VAL A 66 -14.10 22.45 10.62
C VAL A 66 -12.66 22.00 10.39
N LEU A 67 -11.70 22.73 10.95
CA LEU A 67 -10.31 22.33 11.06
C LEU A 67 -10.04 21.94 12.52
N PHE A 68 -9.50 20.75 12.75
CA PHE A 68 -9.31 20.18 14.07
C PHE A 68 -7.85 19.71 14.24
N ASP A 69 -7.25 20.01 15.38
CA ASP A 69 -5.90 19.55 15.73
C ASP A 69 -5.95 18.12 16.29
N ASP A 70 -5.28 17.17 15.63
CA ASP A 70 -5.27 15.78 16.06
C ASP A 70 -4.18 15.51 17.10
N ARG A 71 -4.54 14.76 18.14
CA ARG A 71 -3.63 14.36 19.22
C ARG A 71 -2.51 13.41 18.79
N ASN A 72 -2.55 12.85 17.58
CA ASN A 72 -1.58 11.85 17.11
C ASN A 72 -0.22 12.47 16.76
N GLY A 73 -0.12 13.79 16.58
CA GLY A 73 1.18 14.46 16.49
C GLY A 73 1.06 15.98 16.33
N PRO A 74 2.16 16.72 16.59
CA PRO A 74 2.15 18.19 16.63
C PRO A 74 1.93 18.86 15.28
N TYR A 75 1.99 18.09 14.18
CA TYR A 75 1.77 18.58 12.82
C TYR A 75 0.77 17.70 12.08
N HIS A 76 -0.39 17.48 12.72
CA HIS A 76 -1.46 16.67 12.18
C HIS A 76 -2.81 17.36 12.39
N ASP A 77 -3.29 18.05 11.34
CA ASP A 77 -4.64 18.59 11.35
C ASP A 77 -5.61 17.63 10.65
N LEU A 78 -6.89 17.72 10.99
CA LEU A 78 -8.00 17.09 10.28
C LEU A 78 -8.92 18.17 9.73
N LEU A 79 -9.32 18.02 8.46
CA LEU A 79 -10.48 18.72 7.93
C LEU A 79 -11.70 17.79 7.92
N LEU A 80 -12.79 18.23 8.55
CA LEU A 80 -14.04 17.48 8.63
C LEU A 80 -15.22 18.35 8.16
N PRO A 81 -16.26 17.79 7.53
CA PRO A 81 -17.46 18.53 7.22
C PRO A 81 -18.25 18.87 8.49
N THR A 82 -19.00 19.98 8.46
CA THR A 82 -19.96 20.33 9.52
C THR A 82 -21.21 19.45 9.51
N ASP A 83 -21.46 18.78 8.39
CA ASP A 83 -22.53 17.79 8.23
C ASP A 83 -22.02 16.36 8.50
N LYS A 84 -22.97 15.47 8.81
CA LYS A 84 -22.66 14.06 9.03
C LYS A 84 -22.46 13.34 7.69
N ILE A 85 -21.20 13.19 7.29
CA ILE A 85 -20.77 12.40 6.13
C ILE A 85 -19.90 11.28 6.68
N SER A 86 -20.21 10.01 6.39
CA SER A 86 -19.52 8.89 7.06
C SER A 86 -18.08 8.71 6.61
N GLY A 87 -17.79 9.00 5.33
CA GLY A 87 -16.45 8.89 4.77
C GLY A 87 -16.45 8.91 3.25
N ILE A 88 -15.35 8.45 2.65
CA ILE A 88 -15.18 8.47 1.19
C ILE A 88 -16.27 7.69 0.43
N GLU A 89 -16.92 6.71 1.06
CA GLU A 89 -18.01 5.93 0.47
C GLU A 89 -19.36 6.66 0.35
N SER A 90 -19.49 7.84 0.98
CA SER A 90 -20.72 8.62 1.03
C SER A 90 -21.11 9.14 -0.36
N LEU A 91 -22.32 8.81 -0.83
CA LEU A 91 -22.84 9.24 -2.13
C LEU A 91 -23.06 10.76 -2.20
N GLU A 92 -23.22 11.39 -1.04
CA GLU A 92 -23.28 12.83 -0.86
C GLU A 92 -22.08 13.51 -1.51
N LEU A 93 -20.88 12.95 -1.41
CA LEU A 93 -19.64 13.51 -2.01
C LEU A 93 -19.69 13.61 -3.55
N LEU A 94 -20.59 12.87 -4.20
CA LEU A 94 -20.70 12.83 -5.65
C LEU A 94 -21.72 13.85 -6.20
N GLN A 95 -22.44 14.57 -5.33
CA GLN A 95 -23.42 15.57 -5.76
C GLN A 95 -22.75 16.84 -6.30
N GLN A 96 -23.44 17.59 -7.18
CA GLN A 96 -22.83 18.72 -7.89
C GLN A 96 -22.37 19.87 -6.98
N ASN A 97 -23.11 20.16 -5.90
CA ASN A 97 -22.89 21.33 -5.04
C ASN A 97 -22.19 21.01 -3.72
N VAL A 98 -21.43 19.91 -3.67
CA VAL A 98 -20.67 19.55 -2.46
C VAL A 98 -19.34 20.29 -2.45
N PRO A 99 -18.92 20.85 -1.30
CA PRO A 99 -17.61 21.47 -1.17
C PRO A 99 -16.47 20.51 -1.52
N ASN A 100 -15.43 21.03 -2.17
CA ASN A 100 -14.23 20.26 -2.44
C ASN A 100 -13.36 20.21 -1.18
N PHE A 101 -13.64 19.25 -0.29
CA PHE A 101 -12.97 19.12 1.00
C PHE A 101 -11.45 18.93 0.88
N PHE A 102 -10.96 18.30 -0.19
CA PHE A 102 -9.52 18.20 -0.45
C PHE A 102 -8.88 19.55 -0.72
N MET A 103 -9.54 20.41 -1.50
CA MET A 103 -9.02 21.76 -1.75
C MET A 103 -9.16 22.67 -0.53
N GLN A 104 -10.25 22.56 0.23
CA GLN A 104 -10.35 23.25 1.52
C GLN A 104 -9.21 22.84 2.47
N ALA A 105 -8.90 21.55 2.53
CA ALA A 105 -7.82 21.04 3.36
C ALA A 105 -6.46 21.53 2.85
N TRP A 106 -6.27 21.54 1.53
CA TRP A 106 -5.08 22.09 0.90
C TRP A 106 -4.89 23.56 1.26
N ASP A 107 -5.93 24.39 1.17
CA ASP A 107 -5.86 25.83 1.48
C ASP A 107 -5.57 26.10 2.95
N ARG A 108 -5.93 25.17 3.85
CA ARG A 108 -5.68 25.27 5.30
C ARG A 108 -4.36 24.67 5.77
N ARG A 109 -3.61 23.97 4.90
CA ARG A 109 -2.28 23.39 5.20
C ARG A 109 -1.27 24.38 5.80
N GLY A 110 -1.45 25.68 5.56
CA GLY A 110 -0.61 26.73 6.15
C GLY A 110 -0.68 26.81 7.67
N HIS A 111 -1.67 26.18 8.31
CA HIS A 111 -1.73 26.02 9.76
C HIS A 111 -0.49 25.28 10.31
N LEU A 112 -0.09 24.18 9.66
CA LEU A 112 1.12 23.42 10.04
C LEU A 112 2.40 24.28 10.02
N SER A 113 2.49 25.22 9.07
CA SER A 113 3.63 26.16 9.02
C SER A 113 3.60 27.19 10.17
N ARG A 114 2.40 27.60 10.62
CA ARG A 114 2.26 28.49 11.78
C ARG A 114 2.63 27.77 13.07
N GLU A 115 2.17 26.54 13.25
CA GLU A 115 2.56 25.68 14.38
C GLU A 115 4.06 25.42 14.41
N ALA A 116 4.67 25.17 13.24
CA ALA A 116 6.13 25.01 13.12
C ALA A 116 6.93 26.31 13.31
N GLY A 117 6.26 27.46 13.36
CA GLY A 117 6.87 28.79 13.41
C GLY A 117 7.67 29.19 12.15
N LYS A 118 7.55 28.43 11.05
CA LYS A 118 8.26 28.68 9.78
C LYS A 118 7.55 28.00 8.59
N PRO A 119 7.76 28.46 7.34
CA PRO A 119 7.15 27.84 6.17
C PRO A 119 7.58 26.37 5.96
N ILE A 120 6.61 25.48 5.77
CA ILE A 120 6.81 24.11 5.29
C ILE A 120 6.54 24.09 3.78
N LYS A 121 7.44 23.51 2.99
CA LYS A 121 7.26 23.44 1.53
C LYS A 121 6.09 22.53 1.17
N ASP A 122 5.32 22.92 0.16
CA ASP A 122 4.14 22.18 -0.31
C ASP A 122 4.45 20.74 -0.75
N ASP A 123 5.65 20.48 -1.29
CA ASP A 123 6.08 19.15 -1.71
C ASP A 123 6.39 18.21 -0.53
N TYR A 124 6.47 18.73 0.69
CA TYR A 124 6.54 17.91 1.91
C TYR A 124 5.19 17.63 2.54
N LEU A 125 4.12 18.24 2.04
CA LEU A 125 2.79 18.09 2.61
C LEU A 125 1.97 17.06 1.85
N SER A 126 1.06 16.43 2.56
CA SER A 126 0.11 15.47 2.02
C SER A 126 -1.24 15.63 2.67
N LEU A 127 -2.26 15.36 1.87
CA LEU A 127 -3.63 15.14 2.33
C LEU A 127 -3.95 13.66 2.18
N ALA A 128 -4.60 13.05 3.16
CA ALA A 128 -4.97 11.64 3.10
C ALA A 128 -6.35 11.40 3.68
N ILE A 129 -7.13 10.54 3.04
CA ILE A 129 -8.36 9.99 3.59
C ILE A 129 -8.38 8.49 3.40
N ASN A 130 -8.55 7.77 4.50
CA ASN A 130 -8.57 6.32 4.51
C ASN A 130 -9.90 5.75 3.98
N SER A 131 -9.82 4.54 3.43
CA SER A 131 -11.01 3.78 3.04
C SER A 131 -11.90 3.47 4.25
N ARG A 132 -13.12 2.96 3.99
CA ARG A 132 -14.02 2.49 5.06
C ARG A 132 -13.44 1.34 5.90
N TYR A 133 -12.45 0.63 5.36
CA TYR A 133 -11.79 -0.49 6.01
C TYR A 133 -10.51 -0.07 6.73
N GLY A 134 -9.90 1.05 6.31
CA GLY A 134 -8.66 1.59 6.86
C GLY A 134 -8.84 2.60 7.99
N ARG A 135 -10.08 2.83 8.47
CA ARG A 135 -10.39 3.82 9.51
C ARG A 135 -11.26 3.26 10.66
N THR A 136 -11.28 3.99 11.76
CA THR A 136 -12.07 3.69 12.97
C THR A 136 -13.20 4.67 13.23
N GLN A 137 -13.16 5.87 12.64
CA GLN A 137 -14.18 6.91 12.78
C GLN A 137 -15.11 6.94 11.56
N ASP A 138 -16.41 7.04 11.81
CA ASP A 138 -17.50 7.12 10.83
C ASP A 138 -17.96 8.58 10.63
N GLN A 139 -16.97 9.47 10.54
CA GLN A 139 -17.11 10.86 10.12
C GLN A 139 -16.02 11.11 9.08
N LEU A 140 -16.32 11.78 7.97
CA LEU A 140 -15.35 12.16 6.96
C LEU A 140 -14.26 13.03 7.59
N HIS A 141 -13.00 12.64 7.44
CA HIS A 141 -11.85 13.41 7.90
C HIS A 141 -10.70 13.26 6.90
N ILE A 142 -10.14 14.38 6.48
CA ILE A 142 -8.93 14.44 5.65
C ILE A 142 -7.78 14.82 6.55
N HIS A 143 -6.79 13.94 6.64
CA HIS A 143 -5.56 14.15 7.38
C HIS A 143 -4.64 15.10 6.62
N ILE A 144 -4.19 16.16 7.27
CA ILE A 144 -3.25 17.15 6.75
C ILE A 144 -1.96 16.99 7.54
N ALA A 145 -0.90 16.49 6.89
CA ALA A 145 0.36 16.20 7.56
C ALA A 145 1.54 16.15 6.57
N CYS A 146 2.76 16.08 7.10
CA CYS A 146 3.94 15.88 6.27
C CYS A 146 4.02 14.47 5.67
N LEU A 147 4.67 14.35 4.53
CA LEU A 147 5.07 13.06 3.94
C LEU A 147 6.23 12.45 4.72
N ARG A 148 6.20 11.12 4.86
CA ARG A 148 7.35 10.35 5.33
C ARG A 148 8.57 10.55 4.41
N PRO A 149 9.80 10.70 4.96
CA PRO A 149 11.02 10.89 4.16
C PRO A 149 11.21 9.88 3.04
N GLU A 150 11.05 8.59 3.33
CA GLU A 150 11.22 7.48 2.39
C GLU A 150 10.16 7.49 1.28
N ILE A 151 8.94 7.94 1.60
CA ILE A 151 7.85 8.03 0.63
C ILE A 151 8.03 9.26 -0.26
N TYR A 152 8.45 10.39 0.29
CA TYR A 152 8.81 11.58 -0.50
C TYR A 152 9.90 11.25 -1.54
N GLN A 153 10.97 10.56 -1.12
CA GLN A 153 12.03 10.13 -2.05
C GLN A 153 11.50 9.17 -3.13
N THR A 154 10.68 8.20 -2.73
CA THR A 154 10.08 7.24 -3.66
C THR A 154 9.21 7.96 -4.69
N LEU A 155 8.32 8.85 -4.25
CA LEU A 155 7.41 9.59 -5.12
C LEU A 155 8.16 10.54 -6.06
N ASN A 156 9.20 11.22 -5.60
CA ASN A 156 10.03 12.09 -6.44
C ASN A 156 10.66 11.34 -7.62
N GLN A 157 11.06 10.09 -7.43
CA GLN A 157 11.56 9.25 -8.53
C GLN A 157 10.46 8.84 -9.52
N GLN A 158 9.20 8.77 -9.06
CA GLN A 158 8.08 8.39 -9.91
C GLN A 158 7.42 9.57 -10.63
N PHE A 159 7.46 10.79 -10.08
CA PHE A 159 6.77 11.96 -10.64
C PHE A 159 6.99 12.19 -12.14
N PRO A 160 8.21 12.05 -12.70
CA PRO A 160 8.43 12.25 -14.14
C PRO A 160 7.69 11.24 -15.04
N THR A 161 7.22 10.12 -14.49
CA THR A 161 6.53 9.05 -15.23
C THR A 161 5.01 9.14 -15.16
N LEU A 162 4.48 10.03 -14.30
CA LEU A 162 3.05 10.16 -14.05
C LEU A 162 2.36 10.90 -15.19
N SER A 163 1.06 10.65 -15.35
CA SER A 163 0.23 11.30 -16.37
C SER A 163 -1.13 11.68 -15.81
N ALA A 164 -1.93 12.35 -16.63
CA ALA A 164 -3.33 12.67 -16.32
C ALA A 164 -4.25 11.44 -16.30
N ASP A 165 -3.73 10.22 -16.44
CA ASP A 165 -4.51 8.99 -16.33
C ASP A 165 -4.09 8.22 -15.09
N TRP A 166 -5.05 7.58 -14.44
CA TRP A 166 -4.76 6.67 -13.32
C TRP A 166 -3.87 5.51 -13.78
N LYS A 167 -2.67 5.42 -13.21
CA LYS A 167 -1.69 4.36 -13.48
C LYS A 167 -1.19 3.74 -12.18
N THR A 168 -0.97 2.44 -12.19
CA THR A 168 -0.30 1.77 -11.08
C THR A 168 1.16 2.21 -11.01
N LEU A 169 1.62 2.62 -9.83
CA LEU A 169 3.03 2.89 -9.58
C LEU A 169 3.84 1.59 -9.80
N PRO A 170 5.02 1.66 -10.43
CA PRO A 170 5.86 0.48 -10.63
C PRO A 170 6.50 -0.02 -9.33
N VAL A 171 6.41 0.78 -8.27
CA VAL A 171 6.89 0.50 -6.92
C VAL A 171 5.72 0.38 -5.95
N LYS A 172 5.90 -0.46 -4.92
CA LYS A 172 4.97 -0.55 -3.80
C LYS A 172 5.37 0.45 -2.72
N ILE A 173 4.39 1.10 -2.10
CA ILE A 173 4.57 1.95 -0.92
C ILE A 173 4.13 1.12 0.29
N ASN A 174 5.02 0.94 1.27
CA ASN A 174 4.79 0.08 2.45
C ASN A 174 4.32 -1.35 2.10
N GLY A 175 4.70 -1.88 0.92
CA GLY A 175 4.26 -3.18 0.43
C GLY A 175 2.90 -3.19 -0.29
N HIS A 176 2.19 -2.06 -0.31
CA HIS A 176 0.89 -1.90 -0.95
C HIS A 176 0.99 -1.31 -2.35
N ILE A 177 0.00 -1.63 -3.17
CA ILE A 177 -0.12 -1.13 -4.54
C ILE A 177 -0.80 0.23 -4.50
N TYR A 178 -0.21 1.19 -5.19
CA TYR A 178 -0.76 2.54 -5.33
C TYR A 178 -1.01 2.86 -6.80
N LEU A 179 -2.16 3.47 -7.05
CA LEU A 179 -2.47 4.18 -8.29
C LEU A 179 -2.04 5.63 -8.12
N ALA A 180 -1.59 6.26 -9.20
CA ALA A 180 -1.25 7.67 -9.24
C ALA A 180 -1.85 8.33 -10.48
N LYS A 181 -2.27 9.59 -10.32
CA LYS A 181 -2.74 10.47 -11.40
C LYS A 181 -2.30 11.90 -11.12
N THR A 182 -1.64 12.53 -12.08
CA THR A 182 -1.36 13.97 -12.03
C THR A 182 -2.64 14.75 -12.35
N LEU A 183 -2.92 15.81 -11.58
CA LEU A 183 -4.01 16.74 -11.87
C LEU A 183 -3.50 17.85 -12.77
N THR A 184 -4.17 18.04 -13.91
CA THR A 184 -3.90 19.18 -14.81
C THR A 184 -4.35 20.49 -14.18
N ALA A 185 -3.82 21.62 -14.66
CA ALA A 185 -4.20 22.95 -14.17
C ALA A 185 -5.72 23.22 -14.21
N ASN A 186 -6.42 22.71 -15.23
CA ASN A 186 -7.88 22.79 -15.33
C ASN A 186 -8.59 21.89 -14.30
N GLU A 187 -8.06 20.71 -14.01
CA GLU A 187 -8.63 19.81 -13.00
C GLU A 187 -8.46 20.34 -11.58
N LEU A 188 -7.40 21.13 -11.30
CA LEU A 188 -7.18 21.71 -9.96
C LEU A 188 -8.30 22.66 -9.51
N THR A 189 -8.97 23.32 -10.46
CA THR A 189 -10.04 24.30 -10.16
C THR A 189 -11.44 23.72 -10.30
N GLN A 190 -11.60 22.57 -10.96
CA GLN A 190 -12.90 22.02 -11.34
C GLN A 190 -13.14 20.56 -10.90
N SER A 191 -12.10 19.83 -10.54
CA SER A 191 -12.19 18.39 -10.28
C SER A 191 -12.08 18.10 -8.79
N ASP A 192 -13.19 17.65 -8.22
CA ASP A 192 -13.22 17.05 -6.89
C ASP A 192 -12.44 15.71 -6.93
N PRO A 193 -11.43 15.50 -6.07
CA PRO A 193 -10.69 14.23 -6.03
C PRO A 193 -11.58 13.00 -5.79
N PHE A 194 -12.67 13.11 -5.03
CA PHE A 194 -13.63 12.03 -4.83
C PHE A 194 -14.33 11.67 -6.14
N LYS A 195 -14.86 12.66 -6.86
CA LYS A 195 -15.49 12.47 -8.18
C LYS A 195 -14.50 11.94 -9.22
N THR A 196 -13.23 12.28 -9.09
CA THR A 196 -12.14 11.81 -9.96
C THR A 196 -11.86 10.32 -9.75
N LEU A 197 -11.85 9.86 -8.50
CA LEU A 197 -11.68 8.47 -8.16
C LEU A 197 -12.94 7.63 -8.43
N ASP A 198 -14.13 8.19 -8.22
CA ASP A 198 -15.40 7.52 -8.53
C ASP A 198 -15.51 7.18 -10.03
N ARG A 199 -15.16 8.14 -10.91
CA ARG A 199 -15.08 7.90 -12.37
C ARG A 199 -14.11 6.78 -12.75
N TYR A 200 -13.08 6.54 -11.95
CA TYR A 200 -12.18 5.40 -12.14
C TYR A 200 -12.78 4.08 -11.65
N ALA A 201 -13.49 4.10 -10.52
CA ALA A 201 -14.05 2.92 -9.87
C ALA A 201 -15.32 2.39 -10.57
N GLN A 202 -16.20 3.26 -11.09
CA GLN A 202 -17.48 2.84 -11.67
C GLN A 202 -17.37 1.84 -12.83
N PRO A 203 -16.52 2.04 -13.86
CA PRO A 203 -16.38 1.08 -14.96
C PRO A 203 -15.86 -0.30 -14.52
N ARG A 204 -15.29 -0.39 -13.31
CA ARG A 204 -14.77 -1.62 -12.70
C ARG A 204 -15.77 -2.30 -11.78
N ASN A 205 -16.98 -1.75 -11.65
CA ASN A 205 -18.00 -2.19 -10.70
C ASN A 205 -17.47 -2.21 -9.25
N GLU A 206 -16.66 -1.20 -8.91
CA GLU A 206 -16.09 -1.03 -7.58
C GLU A 206 -16.67 0.19 -6.89
N SER A 207 -16.81 0.11 -5.57
CA SER A 207 -17.16 1.26 -4.74
C SER A 207 -15.91 2.04 -4.39
N ILE A 208 -15.97 3.37 -4.50
CA ILE A 208 -14.93 4.28 -4.01
C ILE A 208 -14.61 4.05 -2.52
N GLY A 209 -15.57 3.53 -1.74
CA GLY A 209 -15.37 3.15 -0.34
C GLY A 209 -14.27 2.11 -0.09
N LYS A 210 -13.88 1.34 -1.11
CA LYS A 210 -12.75 0.39 -1.03
C LYS A 210 -11.39 1.08 -1.06
N TYR A 211 -11.33 2.34 -1.47
CA TYR A 211 -10.10 3.06 -1.69
C TYR A 211 -9.83 4.05 -0.57
N GLY A 212 -8.57 4.16 -0.17
CA GLY A 212 -8.05 5.39 0.40
C GLY A 212 -7.55 6.30 -0.72
N LEU A 213 -7.62 7.60 -0.51
CA LEU A 213 -7.21 8.63 -1.46
C LEU A 213 -6.30 9.64 -0.77
N ALA A 214 -5.19 9.98 -1.41
CA ALA A 214 -4.26 10.99 -0.93
C ALA A 214 -3.94 11.99 -2.04
N MET A 215 -3.53 13.20 -1.65
CA MET A 215 -3.07 14.24 -2.54
C MET A 215 -1.73 14.78 -2.06
N VAL A 216 -0.75 14.83 -2.97
CA VAL A 216 0.60 15.34 -2.73
C VAL A 216 0.97 16.39 -3.77
N SER A 217 2.06 17.12 -3.56
CA SER A 217 2.61 18.05 -4.57
C SER A 217 3.96 17.61 -5.09
N THR A 218 4.19 17.79 -6.39
CA THR A 218 5.54 17.72 -6.96
C THR A 218 6.35 18.94 -6.53
N PRO A 219 7.70 18.90 -6.62
CA PRO A 219 8.53 20.09 -6.40
C PRO A 219 8.20 21.26 -7.33
N ALA A 220 7.60 20.98 -8.50
CA ALA A 220 7.13 22.00 -9.45
C ALA A 220 5.74 22.57 -9.09
N GLY A 221 5.09 22.06 -8.04
CA GLY A 221 3.80 22.55 -7.54
C GLY A 221 2.57 21.84 -8.10
N GLU A 222 2.74 20.91 -9.03
CA GLU A 222 1.66 20.09 -9.59
C GLU A 222 1.07 19.17 -8.52
N LYS A 223 -0.24 18.92 -8.56
CA LYS A 223 -0.88 17.99 -7.62
C LYS A 223 -0.94 16.60 -8.21
N VAL A 224 -0.70 15.61 -7.36
CA VAL A 224 -0.80 14.19 -7.70
C VAL A 224 -1.76 13.53 -6.73
N LEU A 225 -2.77 12.86 -7.28
CA LEU A 225 -3.63 11.97 -6.51
C LEU A 225 -2.99 10.58 -6.44
N LEU A 226 -3.03 10.00 -5.25
CA LEU A 226 -2.60 8.64 -4.95
C LEU A 226 -3.78 7.86 -4.40
N ALA A 227 -4.05 6.66 -4.91
CA ALA A 227 -5.13 5.82 -4.40
C ALA A 227 -4.64 4.40 -4.14
N SER A 228 -5.01 3.84 -2.98
CA SER A 228 -4.76 2.43 -2.67
C SER A 228 -6.07 1.76 -2.25
N SER A 229 -6.33 0.57 -2.78
CA SER A 229 -7.56 -0.18 -2.49
C SER A 229 -7.37 -1.23 -1.41
N LEU A 230 -8.49 -1.66 -0.83
CA LEU A 230 -8.59 -2.90 -0.08
C LEU A 230 -8.08 -4.06 -0.95
N ASP A 231 -6.99 -4.68 -0.50
CA ASP A 231 -6.39 -5.87 -1.12
C ASP A 231 -6.01 -6.86 -0.03
N VAL A 232 -6.85 -7.88 0.13
CA VAL A 232 -6.69 -8.92 1.17
C VAL A 232 -5.42 -9.74 0.96
N PHE A 233 -4.97 -9.94 -0.29
CA PHE A 233 -3.76 -10.71 -0.58
C PHE A 233 -2.49 -9.94 -0.21
N ASN A 234 -2.52 -8.61 -0.37
CA ASN A 234 -1.42 -7.73 0.03
C ASN A 234 -1.62 -7.11 1.42
N MET A 235 -2.61 -7.58 2.20
CA MET A 235 -2.98 -7.06 3.53
C MET A 235 -3.23 -5.54 3.57
N SER A 236 -3.62 -4.94 2.44
CA SER A 236 -3.96 -3.52 2.36
C SER A 236 -5.41 -3.33 2.78
N LEU A 237 -5.64 -2.40 3.71
CA LEU A 237 -6.98 -1.92 4.08
C LEU A 237 -7.38 -0.66 3.30
N GLY A 238 -6.57 -0.19 2.35
CA GLY A 238 -6.74 1.13 1.74
C GLY A 238 -6.57 2.26 2.76
N SER A 239 -5.64 2.10 3.72
CA SER A 239 -5.21 3.16 4.62
C SER A 239 -4.05 3.89 3.95
N VAL A 240 -4.31 5.10 3.46
CA VAL A 240 -3.31 5.91 2.75
C VAL A 240 -2.66 6.94 3.66
N GLU A 241 -3.18 7.15 4.87
CA GLU A 241 -2.52 7.86 5.97
C GLU A 241 -1.13 7.27 6.28
N GLU A 242 -0.87 6.02 5.91
CA GLU A 242 0.44 5.37 6.07
C GLU A 242 1.61 6.10 5.40
N ILE A 243 1.34 6.99 4.44
CA ILE A 243 2.36 7.81 3.78
C ILE A 243 2.81 9.02 4.62
N GLN A 244 2.12 9.30 5.72
CA GLN A 244 2.26 10.52 6.50
C GLN A 244 3.15 10.35 7.74
N ASP A 245 3.83 11.44 8.11
CA ASP A 245 4.64 11.62 9.29
C ASP A 245 4.13 12.84 10.09
N PHE A 246 3.46 12.58 11.22
CA PHE A 246 2.91 13.61 12.10
C PHE A 246 3.96 14.36 12.92
N SER A 247 5.22 13.92 12.88
CA SER A 247 6.35 14.63 13.49
C SER A 247 7.02 15.61 12.52
N CYS A 248 6.69 15.54 11.23
CA CYS A 248 7.32 16.34 10.17
C CYS A 248 8.86 16.29 10.21
N ALA A 249 9.45 15.12 10.47
CA ALA A 249 10.90 14.95 10.59
C ALA A 249 11.64 15.38 9.31
N LEU A 250 11.06 15.11 8.13
CA LEU A 250 11.62 15.55 6.83
C LEU A 250 11.78 17.08 6.77
N ALA A 251 10.75 17.82 7.22
CA ALA A 251 10.78 19.27 7.22
C ALA A 251 11.86 19.81 8.18
N ALA A 252 11.98 19.21 9.37
CA ALA A 252 13.00 19.58 10.34
C ALA A 252 14.43 19.29 9.85
N MET A 253 14.65 18.12 9.25
CA MET A 253 15.95 17.72 8.71
C MET A 253 16.37 18.57 7.51
N GLN A 254 15.47 18.78 6.54
CA GLN A 254 15.78 19.61 5.37
C GLN A 254 16.02 21.06 5.77
N GLN A 255 15.28 21.58 6.74
CA GLN A 255 15.50 22.94 7.22
C GLN A 255 16.92 23.10 7.77
N HIS A 256 17.44 22.12 8.51
CA HIS A 256 18.82 22.16 8.97
C HIS A 256 19.79 22.15 7.78
N LEU A 257 19.57 21.30 6.78
CA LEU A 257 20.42 21.28 5.58
C LEU A 257 20.35 22.61 4.79
N SER A 258 19.17 23.22 4.66
CA SER A 258 18.99 24.48 3.92
C SER A 258 19.61 25.70 4.61
N GLN A 259 19.91 25.61 5.91
CA GLN A 259 20.68 26.61 6.65
C GLN A 259 22.19 26.55 6.37
N GLY A 260 22.62 25.66 5.45
CA GLY A 260 24.02 25.48 5.06
C GLY A 260 24.77 24.47 5.93
N HIS A 261 24.04 23.60 6.64
CA HIS A 261 24.65 22.48 7.36
C HIS A 261 24.77 21.27 6.45
N ASP A 262 25.91 20.58 6.51
CA ASP A 262 26.22 19.44 5.63
C ASP A 262 25.82 18.08 6.22
N THR A 263 25.34 18.06 7.46
CA THR A 263 24.99 16.85 8.22
C THR A 263 23.54 16.92 8.69
N LEU A 264 22.88 15.79 8.96
CA LEU A 264 21.51 15.79 9.51
C LEU A 264 21.49 16.22 10.99
N PRO A 265 20.44 16.92 11.47
CA PRO A 265 20.29 17.23 12.89
C PRO A 265 19.78 15.99 13.65
N LEU A 266 20.16 15.88 14.93
CA LEU A 266 19.51 14.93 15.84
C LEU A 266 18.10 15.43 16.19
N VAL A 267 17.09 14.62 15.90
CA VAL A 267 15.70 14.84 16.35
C VAL A 267 15.49 14.04 17.64
N VAL A 268 15.24 14.73 18.75
CA VAL A 268 15.05 14.09 20.06
C VAL A 268 13.56 13.98 20.38
N PRO A 269 12.99 12.77 20.46
CA PRO A 269 11.60 12.61 20.90
C PRO A 269 11.49 12.88 22.40
N LEU A 270 10.54 13.74 22.80
CA LEU A 270 10.21 13.99 24.20
C LEU A 270 8.90 13.28 24.56
N LEU A 271 8.94 12.42 25.58
CA LEU A 271 7.78 11.68 26.08
C LEU A 271 7.38 12.21 27.47
N PHE A 272 6.15 12.71 27.59
CA PHE A 272 5.60 13.22 28.85
C PHE A 272 4.67 12.19 29.50
N TYR A 273 4.95 11.82 30.75
CA TYR A 273 4.10 10.93 31.54
C TYR A 273 3.28 11.72 32.57
N HIS A 274 1.96 11.59 32.54
CA HIS A 274 1.02 12.23 33.48
C HIS A 274 0.09 11.21 34.16
N GLY A 275 0.62 10.05 34.55
CA GLY A 275 -0.14 9.06 35.33
C GLY A 275 -0.09 9.31 36.84
N GLN A 276 -0.96 8.62 37.59
CA GLN A 276 -1.07 8.79 39.03
C GLN A 276 0.15 8.26 39.83
N ARG A 277 0.93 7.33 39.26
CA ARG A 277 2.06 6.69 39.95
C ARG A 277 3.36 7.45 39.68
N SER A 278 3.95 8.05 40.72
CA SER A 278 5.17 8.87 40.63
C SER A 278 6.28 8.35 41.56
N PRO A 279 7.54 8.25 41.09
CA PRO A 279 8.00 8.47 39.71
C PRO A 279 7.50 7.37 38.75
N TYR A 280 7.64 7.59 37.44
CA TYR A 280 7.30 6.58 36.43
C TYR A 280 8.00 5.24 36.77
N PRO A 281 7.27 4.12 36.92
CA PRO A 281 7.80 2.93 37.57
C PRO A 281 8.42 1.90 36.62
N TYR A 282 8.44 2.14 35.30
CA TYR A 282 8.92 1.19 34.30
C TYR A 282 10.18 1.69 33.59
N THR A 283 10.87 0.80 32.87
CA THR A 283 12.01 1.18 32.04
C THR A 283 11.57 1.95 30.79
N LEU A 284 12.36 2.96 30.40
CA LEU A 284 12.23 3.67 29.12
C LEU A 284 13.08 3.04 28.01
N ARG A 285 13.96 2.10 28.36
CA ARG A 285 14.77 1.33 27.40
C ARG A 285 14.05 0.04 27.12
N TRP A 286 13.37 -0.05 25.98
CA TRP A 286 12.68 -1.27 25.55
C TRP A 286 13.60 -2.51 25.52
N LEU A 287 14.91 -2.31 25.33
CA LEU A 287 15.95 -3.33 25.42
C LEU A 287 16.03 -4.03 26.77
N ASP A 288 15.63 -3.37 27.86
CA ASP A 288 15.57 -3.97 29.19
C ASP A 288 14.43 -5.02 29.30
N GLY A 289 13.52 -5.06 28.32
CA GLY A 289 12.47 -6.08 28.23
C GLY A 289 12.96 -7.45 27.73
N PHE A 290 14.21 -7.55 27.25
CA PHE A 290 14.80 -8.83 26.85
C PHE A 290 15.39 -9.58 28.05
N ALA A 291 15.37 -10.91 27.99
CA ALA A 291 16.03 -11.75 28.99
C ALA A 291 17.56 -11.49 29.08
N ASP A 292 18.18 -11.06 27.97
CA ASP A 292 19.56 -10.61 27.90
C ASP A 292 19.62 -9.21 27.27
N ALA A 293 19.44 -8.19 28.11
CA ALA A 293 19.45 -6.79 27.69
C ALA A 293 20.79 -6.34 27.11
N ILE A 294 21.91 -6.90 27.58
CA ILE A 294 23.26 -6.55 27.11
C ILE A 294 23.44 -7.03 25.67
N GLN A 295 23.01 -8.27 25.38
CA GLN A 295 23.08 -8.81 24.03
C GLN A 295 22.09 -8.10 23.09
N ALA A 296 20.88 -7.77 23.58
CA ALA A 296 19.92 -6.99 22.81
C ALA A 296 20.48 -5.61 22.44
N GLU A 297 21.11 -4.91 23.38
CA GLU A 297 21.76 -3.62 23.11
C GLU A 297 22.85 -3.72 22.05
N LYS A 298 23.74 -4.71 22.17
CA LYS A 298 24.79 -4.94 21.15
C LYS A 298 24.21 -5.21 19.76
N LEU A 299 23.09 -5.93 19.68
CA LEU A 299 22.46 -6.27 18.42
C LEU A 299 21.73 -5.08 17.79
N TYR A 300 20.92 -4.37 18.58
CA TYR A 300 20.00 -3.35 18.07
C TYR A 300 20.62 -1.96 17.93
N ASN A 301 21.76 -1.68 18.57
CA ASN A 301 22.51 -0.44 18.39
C ASN A 301 23.70 -0.57 17.41
N ALA A 302 23.98 -1.76 16.89
CA ALA A 302 24.95 -1.95 15.83
C ALA A 302 24.31 -1.67 14.45
N PRO A 303 25.12 -1.34 13.41
CA PRO A 303 24.64 -1.37 12.04
C PRO A 303 23.96 -2.71 11.75
N PHE A 304 22.82 -2.66 11.03
CA PHE A 304 22.12 -3.88 10.66
C PHE A 304 23.07 -4.85 9.96
N PRO A 305 23.19 -6.09 10.44
CA PRO A 305 24.08 -7.06 9.83
C PRO A 305 23.55 -7.42 8.45
N LEU A 306 24.25 -6.99 7.40
CA LEU A 306 23.99 -7.42 6.03
C LEU A 306 24.65 -8.78 5.82
N VAL A 307 23.84 -9.81 5.59
CA VAL A 307 24.32 -11.13 5.15
C VAL A 307 24.45 -11.09 3.63
N ASP A 308 25.63 -10.78 3.13
CA ASP A 308 25.92 -10.80 1.69
C ASP A 308 26.16 -12.23 1.20
N LEU A 309 25.11 -12.87 0.71
CA LEU A 309 25.17 -14.23 0.18
C LEU A 309 26.08 -14.35 -1.06
N THR A 310 26.36 -13.26 -1.76
CA THR A 310 27.11 -13.32 -3.03
C THR A 310 28.56 -13.74 -2.80
N VAL A 311 29.11 -13.44 -1.62
CA VAL A 311 30.51 -13.73 -1.26
C VAL A 311 30.68 -15.00 -0.43
N ILE A 312 29.59 -15.59 0.09
CA ILE A 312 29.67 -16.80 0.92
C ILE A 312 29.76 -18.04 0.00
N PRO A 313 30.80 -18.88 0.08
CA PRO A 313 30.90 -20.11 -0.70
C PRO A 313 29.70 -21.06 -0.51
N ASP A 314 29.29 -21.77 -1.57
CA ASP A 314 28.13 -22.66 -1.50
C ASP A 314 28.31 -23.78 -0.47
N GLU A 315 29.53 -24.30 -0.33
CA GLU A 315 29.86 -25.32 0.68
C GLU A 315 29.72 -24.79 2.11
N ASP A 316 30.03 -23.51 2.33
CA ASP A 316 29.83 -22.86 3.63
C ASP A 316 28.33 -22.67 3.90
N ILE A 317 27.57 -22.19 2.91
CA ILE A 317 26.10 -22.05 3.00
C ILE A 317 25.45 -23.38 3.39
N LYS A 318 25.88 -24.50 2.79
CA LYS A 318 25.33 -25.84 3.09
C LYS A 318 25.49 -26.25 4.57
N THR A 319 26.38 -25.59 5.33
CA THR A 319 26.56 -25.82 6.77
C THR A 319 25.58 -25.03 7.64
N HIS A 320 24.89 -24.01 7.12
CA HIS A 320 24.04 -23.07 7.86
C HIS A 320 22.67 -23.66 8.31
N ARG A 321 22.61 -24.96 8.56
CA ARG A 321 21.40 -25.65 9.04
C ARG A 321 20.19 -25.40 8.13
N ARG A 322 19.03 -25.07 8.72
CA ARG A 322 17.77 -24.87 7.98
C ARG A 322 17.77 -23.64 7.08
N VAL A 323 18.57 -22.61 7.39
CA VAL A 323 18.57 -21.36 6.58
C VAL A 323 19.36 -21.54 5.27
N ALA A 324 20.25 -22.51 5.21
CA ALA A 324 21.07 -22.87 4.04
C ALA A 324 20.25 -22.97 2.74
N LEU A 325 19.02 -23.51 2.81
CA LEU A 325 18.15 -23.62 1.64
C LEU A 325 17.73 -22.26 1.09
N LEU A 326 17.31 -21.37 1.97
CA LEU A 326 16.89 -20.03 1.57
C LEU A 326 18.07 -19.25 1.00
N GLU A 327 19.23 -19.38 1.64
CA GLU A 327 20.46 -18.71 1.24
C GLU A 327 20.98 -19.20 -0.10
N LEU A 328 21.09 -20.52 -0.29
CA LEU A 328 21.58 -21.13 -1.53
C LEU A 328 20.65 -20.77 -2.70
N VAL A 329 19.34 -20.86 -2.49
CA VAL A 329 18.36 -20.49 -3.52
C VAL A 329 18.43 -19.00 -3.82
N GLN A 330 18.41 -18.11 -2.81
CA GLN A 330 18.44 -16.66 -3.05
C GLN A 330 19.73 -16.19 -3.70
N LYS A 331 20.88 -16.76 -3.33
CA LYS A 331 22.18 -16.45 -3.93
C LYS A 331 22.15 -16.63 -5.44
N HIS A 332 21.53 -17.72 -5.90
CA HIS A 332 21.62 -18.16 -7.29
C HIS A 332 20.37 -17.89 -8.13
N ILE A 333 19.25 -17.49 -7.51
CA ILE A 333 17.93 -17.39 -8.17
C ILE A 333 17.94 -16.57 -9.47
N ARG A 334 18.86 -15.59 -9.60
CA ARG A 334 19.00 -14.73 -10.80
C ARG A 334 20.22 -15.03 -11.66
N THR A 335 21.17 -15.82 -11.17
CA THR A 335 22.52 -15.93 -11.75
C THR A 335 22.81 -17.31 -12.32
N ARG A 336 22.04 -18.33 -11.94
CA ARG A 336 22.22 -19.71 -12.42
C ARG A 336 20.90 -20.35 -12.83
N ASP A 337 21.01 -21.42 -13.61
CA ASP A 337 19.92 -22.35 -13.81
C ASP A 337 19.70 -23.15 -12.51
N MET A 338 18.49 -23.10 -11.96
CA MET A 338 18.14 -23.81 -10.72
C MET A 338 18.24 -25.33 -10.86
N LEU A 339 18.21 -25.86 -12.09
CA LEU A 339 18.48 -27.27 -12.35
C LEU A 339 19.86 -27.71 -11.83
N GLU A 340 20.87 -26.85 -11.92
CA GLU A 340 22.22 -27.15 -11.42
C GLU A 340 22.25 -27.34 -9.90
N LEU A 341 21.30 -26.76 -9.18
CA LEU A 341 21.20 -26.83 -7.71
C LEU A 341 20.17 -27.84 -7.22
N ALA A 342 19.47 -28.54 -8.14
CA ALA A 342 18.33 -29.40 -7.78
C ALA A 342 18.71 -30.50 -6.78
N GLN A 343 19.86 -31.14 -7.00
CA GLN A 343 20.36 -32.19 -6.10
C GLN A 343 20.71 -31.62 -4.72
N ASP A 344 21.42 -30.49 -4.66
CA ASP A 344 21.78 -29.82 -3.40
C ASP A 344 20.53 -29.41 -2.61
N ILE A 345 19.51 -28.87 -3.29
CA ILE A 345 18.22 -28.49 -2.68
C ILE A 345 17.53 -29.72 -2.10
N GLY A 346 17.46 -30.82 -2.86
CA GLY A 346 16.86 -32.06 -2.40
C GLY A 346 17.61 -32.66 -1.20
N LEU A 347 18.94 -32.66 -1.23
CA LEU A 347 19.77 -33.12 -0.11
C LEU A 347 19.58 -32.25 1.15
N LEU A 348 19.49 -30.93 1.01
CA LEU A 348 19.24 -30.03 2.14
C LEU A 348 17.83 -30.20 2.72
N PHE A 349 16.82 -30.44 1.88
CA PHE A 349 15.47 -30.78 2.33
C PHE A 349 15.44 -32.03 3.20
N GLU A 350 16.14 -33.07 2.77
CA GLU A 350 16.25 -34.34 3.49
C GLU A 350 17.05 -34.18 4.78
N ARG A 351 18.27 -33.62 4.68
CA ARG A 351 19.20 -33.47 5.80
C ARG A 351 18.60 -32.69 6.97
N TRP A 352 17.86 -31.63 6.67
CA TRP A 352 17.30 -30.74 7.71
C TRP A 352 15.83 -31.00 8.03
N GLN A 353 15.27 -32.08 7.47
CA GLN A 353 13.88 -32.52 7.69
C GLN A 353 12.91 -31.33 7.56
N VAL A 354 13.01 -30.64 6.43
CA VAL A 354 12.27 -29.40 6.20
C VAL A 354 10.77 -29.69 6.11
N PRO A 355 9.90 -28.96 6.83
CA PRO A 355 8.46 -29.22 6.75
C PRO A 355 7.91 -29.03 5.33
N LEU A 356 6.95 -29.87 4.92
CA LEU A 356 6.33 -29.80 3.60
C LEU A 356 5.82 -28.39 3.20
N PRO A 357 5.23 -27.57 4.10
CA PRO A 357 4.87 -26.19 3.76
C PRO A 357 6.06 -25.31 3.34
N GLN A 358 7.24 -25.51 3.95
CA GLN A 358 8.45 -24.79 3.60
C GLN A 358 9.07 -25.30 2.29
N LYS A 359 9.09 -26.63 2.08
CA LYS A 359 9.47 -27.23 0.78
C LYS A 359 8.63 -26.64 -0.36
N ARG A 360 7.31 -26.58 -0.15
CA ARG A 360 6.36 -25.94 -1.07
C ARG A 360 6.69 -24.47 -1.31
N ALA A 361 6.89 -23.67 -0.25
CA ALA A 361 7.20 -22.25 -0.41
C ALA A 361 8.45 -22.01 -1.25
N ILE A 362 9.52 -22.79 -1.02
CA ILE A 362 10.77 -22.70 -1.77
C ILE A 362 10.57 -23.08 -3.25
N LEU A 363 9.87 -24.18 -3.54
CA LEU A 363 9.59 -24.60 -4.92
C LEU A 363 8.72 -23.59 -5.67
N PHE A 364 7.73 -22.99 -5.00
CA PHE A 364 6.91 -21.92 -5.58
C PHE A 364 7.73 -20.65 -5.85
N TYR A 365 8.65 -20.32 -4.94
CA TYR A 365 9.56 -19.19 -5.13
C TYR A 365 10.48 -19.42 -6.33
N ILE A 366 11.09 -20.61 -6.44
CA ILE A 366 11.92 -21.01 -7.59
C ILE A 366 11.13 -20.93 -8.89
N ALA A 367 9.94 -21.53 -8.96
CA ALA A 367 9.11 -21.52 -10.16
C ALA A 367 8.67 -20.10 -10.58
N ARG A 368 8.59 -19.16 -9.63
CA ARG A 368 8.15 -17.78 -9.90
C ARG A 368 9.30 -16.85 -10.28
N SER A 369 10.45 -17.02 -9.64
CA SER A 369 11.54 -16.04 -9.65
C SER A 369 12.85 -16.57 -10.18
N GLY A 370 13.00 -17.90 -10.25
CA GLY A 370 14.20 -18.57 -10.73
C GLY A 370 14.17 -18.84 -12.22
N ASN A 371 15.36 -18.94 -12.80
CA ASN A 371 15.52 -19.51 -14.13
C ASN A 371 15.63 -21.03 -14.02
N THR A 372 14.84 -21.79 -14.78
CA THR A 372 14.92 -23.25 -14.83
C THR A 372 14.72 -23.71 -16.25
N SER A 373 15.79 -24.16 -16.91
CA SER A 373 15.72 -24.53 -18.34
C SER A 373 14.77 -25.71 -18.57
N ARG A 374 14.76 -26.67 -17.64
CA ARG A 374 13.99 -27.92 -17.75
C ARG A 374 13.25 -28.18 -16.43
N PRO A 375 12.08 -27.55 -16.22
CA PRO A 375 11.36 -27.62 -14.95
C PRO A 375 10.97 -29.03 -14.49
N ALA A 376 10.62 -29.92 -15.42
CA ALA A 376 10.29 -31.32 -15.10
C ALA A 376 11.51 -32.07 -14.54
N GLU A 377 12.67 -31.95 -15.19
CA GLU A 377 13.93 -32.55 -14.72
C GLU A 377 14.38 -31.98 -13.37
N PHE A 378 14.15 -30.67 -13.15
CA PHE A 378 14.44 -30.04 -11.86
C PHE A 378 13.64 -30.68 -10.73
N ILE A 379 12.32 -30.82 -10.90
CA ILE A 379 11.46 -31.47 -9.91
C ILE A 379 11.91 -32.91 -9.66
N GLU A 380 12.26 -33.64 -10.72
CA GLU A 380 12.71 -35.02 -10.61
C GLU A 380 14.02 -35.12 -9.83
N ALA A 381 15.01 -34.28 -10.14
CA ALA A 381 16.31 -34.25 -9.46
C ALA A 381 16.18 -33.86 -7.97
N VAL A 382 15.31 -32.90 -7.64
CA VAL A 382 14.98 -32.58 -6.24
C VAL A 382 14.37 -33.80 -5.55
N ALA A 383 13.40 -34.46 -6.18
CA ALA A 383 12.66 -35.57 -5.60
C ALA A 383 13.49 -36.86 -5.47
N GLN A 384 14.46 -37.09 -6.34
CA GLN A 384 15.39 -38.22 -6.27
C GLN A 384 16.28 -38.21 -5.03
N SER A 385 16.57 -37.02 -4.49
CA SER A 385 17.41 -36.86 -3.30
C SER A 385 16.65 -37.07 -1.99
N LEU A 386 15.34 -37.29 -2.05
CA LEU A 386 14.48 -37.43 -0.88
C LEU A 386 14.18 -38.90 -0.58
N SER A 387 14.29 -39.29 0.70
CA SER A 387 13.89 -40.62 1.16
C SER A 387 12.39 -40.71 1.43
N THR A 388 11.77 -39.57 1.76
CA THR A 388 10.36 -39.37 2.06
C THR A 388 9.82 -38.15 1.29
N ASP A 389 8.51 -37.99 1.14
CA ASP A 389 7.87 -36.86 0.42
C ASP A 389 8.02 -36.81 -1.10
N ARG A 390 8.58 -37.82 -1.77
CA ARG A 390 8.64 -37.86 -3.25
C ARG A 390 7.29 -37.61 -3.90
N GLU A 391 6.24 -38.30 -3.44
CA GLU A 391 4.86 -38.13 -3.93
C GLU A 391 4.30 -36.73 -3.64
N ALA A 392 4.64 -36.15 -2.49
CA ALA A 392 4.23 -34.81 -2.12
C ALA A 392 4.90 -33.73 -2.99
N ILE A 393 6.18 -33.91 -3.36
CA ILE A 393 6.88 -33.05 -4.32
C ILE A 393 6.24 -33.15 -5.71
N MET A 394 5.90 -34.36 -6.17
CA MET A 394 5.18 -34.55 -7.45
C MET A 394 3.81 -33.88 -7.44
N THR A 395 3.10 -33.91 -6.31
CA THR A 395 1.82 -33.21 -6.14
C THR A 395 1.99 -31.69 -6.23
N ILE A 396 3.06 -31.14 -5.61
CA ILE A 396 3.41 -29.72 -5.72
C ILE A 396 3.73 -29.36 -7.19
N ALA A 397 4.45 -30.22 -7.90
CA ALA A 397 4.77 -30.01 -9.31
C ALA A 397 3.53 -29.98 -10.21
N GLN A 398 2.59 -30.92 -10.03
CA GLN A 398 1.30 -30.92 -10.73
C GLN A 398 0.51 -29.63 -10.46
N GLN A 399 0.55 -29.13 -9.22
CA GLN A 399 -0.08 -27.86 -8.88
C GLN A 399 0.57 -26.68 -9.61
N LEU A 400 1.90 -26.64 -9.67
CA LEU A 400 2.64 -25.60 -10.39
C LEU A 400 2.32 -25.64 -11.89
N GLU A 401 2.28 -26.83 -12.49
CA GLU A 401 1.92 -27.04 -13.89
C GLU A 401 0.50 -26.53 -14.18
N LYS A 402 -0.49 -26.89 -13.34
CA LYS A 402 -1.87 -26.42 -13.49
C LYS A 402 -1.96 -24.89 -13.43
N ILE A 403 -1.29 -24.26 -12.48
CA ILE A 403 -1.24 -22.79 -12.36
C ILE A 403 -0.58 -22.17 -13.60
N GLY A 404 0.50 -22.77 -14.10
CA GLY A 404 1.18 -22.36 -15.32
C GLY A 404 0.26 -22.44 -16.54
N PHE A 405 -0.46 -23.54 -16.70
CA PHE A 405 -1.42 -23.77 -17.77
C PHE A 405 -2.57 -22.74 -17.74
N GLU A 406 -3.21 -22.53 -16.60
CA GLU A 406 -4.29 -21.56 -16.44
C GLU A 406 -3.84 -20.13 -16.78
N LYS A 407 -2.63 -19.75 -16.33
CA LYS A 407 -2.01 -18.47 -16.70
C LYS A 407 -1.73 -18.38 -18.20
N GLY A 408 -1.22 -19.45 -18.80
CA GLY A 408 -0.95 -19.55 -20.23
C GLY A 408 -2.20 -19.36 -21.07
N ILE A 409 -3.30 -20.04 -20.73
CA ILE A 409 -4.60 -19.88 -21.39
C ILE A 409 -5.11 -18.45 -21.25
N LYS A 410 -5.08 -17.88 -20.04
CA LYS A 410 -5.52 -16.50 -19.81
C LYS A 410 -4.70 -15.50 -20.63
N HIS A 411 -3.37 -15.66 -20.65
CA HIS A 411 -2.48 -14.79 -21.41
C HIS A 411 -2.69 -14.95 -22.92
N GLY A 412 -2.81 -16.19 -23.42
CA GLY A 412 -3.10 -16.49 -24.82
C GLY A 412 -4.45 -15.94 -25.28
N MET A 413 -5.49 -16.05 -24.45
CA MET A 413 -6.80 -15.45 -24.72
C MET A 413 -6.70 -13.92 -24.76
N GLN A 414 -5.99 -13.30 -23.81
CA GLN A 414 -5.78 -11.85 -23.81
C GLN A 414 -4.98 -11.38 -25.04
N GLN A 415 -3.93 -12.09 -25.43
CA GLN A 415 -3.16 -11.82 -26.65
C GLN A 415 -4.03 -12.00 -27.90
N GLY A 416 -4.81 -13.08 -27.99
CA GLY A 416 -5.72 -13.36 -29.10
C GLY A 416 -6.82 -12.31 -29.24
N MET A 417 -7.43 -11.89 -28.12
CA MET A 417 -8.38 -10.78 -28.10
C MET A 417 -7.73 -9.48 -28.56
N LYS A 418 -6.51 -9.18 -28.08
CA LYS A 418 -5.77 -7.99 -28.50
C LYS A 418 -5.40 -8.02 -29.99
N ALA A 419 -4.98 -9.17 -30.51
CA ALA A 419 -4.69 -9.36 -31.94
C ALA A 419 -5.95 -9.22 -32.81
N SER A 420 -7.07 -9.80 -32.38
CA SER A 420 -8.37 -9.66 -33.05
C SER A 420 -8.83 -8.20 -33.06
N ALA A 421 -8.78 -7.51 -31.91
CA ALA A 421 -9.12 -6.10 -31.81
C ALA A 421 -8.26 -5.24 -32.75
N ARG A 422 -6.95 -5.54 -32.87
CA ARG A 422 -6.05 -4.86 -33.80
C ARG A 422 -6.38 -5.13 -35.26
N ASN A 423 -6.73 -6.35 -35.63
CA ASN A 423 -7.14 -6.69 -36.99
C ASN A 423 -8.45 -6.00 -37.39
N ILE A 424 -9.44 -6.02 -36.48
CA ILE A 424 -10.71 -5.30 -36.67
C ILE A 424 -10.44 -3.79 -36.80
N ALA A 425 -9.61 -3.22 -35.92
CA ALA A 425 -9.27 -1.81 -35.98
C ALA A 425 -8.60 -1.43 -37.31
N ARG A 426 -7.67 -2.25 -37.80
CA ARG A 426 -7.03 -2.02 -39.10
C ARG A 426 -8.04 -2.05 -40.25
N GLN A 427 -8.97 -3.01 -40.27
CA GLN A 427 -10.01 -3.07 -41.30
C GLN A 427 -10.95 -1.86 -41.26
N LEU A 428 -11.36 -1.44 -40.06
CA LEU A 428 -12.24 -0.28 -39.88
C LEU A 428 -11.54 1.01 -40.31
N LEU A 429 -10.27 1.19 -39.96
CA LEU A 429 -9.46 2.33 -40.41
C LEU A 429 -9.30 2.34 -41.94
N LEU A 430 -8.99 1.19 -42.55
CA LEU A 430 -8.90 1.07 -44.02
C LEU A 430 -10.23 1.35 -44.73
N SER A 431 -11.37 1.12 -44.06
CA SER A 431 -12.70 1.45 -44.58
C SER A 431 -13.07 2.93 -44.44
N GLY A 432 -12.18 3.77 -43.89
CA GLY A 432 -12.39 5.21 -43.72
C GLY A 432 -13.14 5.59 -42.44
N MET A 433 -13.25 4.68 -41.47
CA MET A 433 -13.86 4.98 -40.18
C MET A 433 -12.92 5.82 -39.30
N GLU A 434 -13.45 6.89 -38.71
CA GLU A 434 -12.69 7.80 -37.85
C GLU A 434 -12.04 7.07 -36.65
N PRO A 435 -10.76 7.34 -36.32
CA PRO A 435 -10.03 6.65 -35.24
C PRO A 435 -10.73 6.68 -33.88
N ALA A 436 -11.49 7.75 -33.58
CA ALA A 436 -12.28 7.85 -32.35
C ALA A 436 -13.40 6.80 -32.28
N GLN A 437 -14.07 6.52 -33.40
CA GLN A 437 -15.11 5.48 -33.50
C GLN A 437 -14.49 4.08 -33.47
N VAL A 438 -13.35 3.89 -34.14
CA VAL A 438 -12.60 2.63 -34.10
C VAL A 438 -12.12 2.30 -32.69
N SER A 439 -11.64 3.30 -31.93
CA SER A 439 -11.26 3.15 -30.52
C SER A 439 -12.44 2.70 -29.66
N GLN A 440 -13.61 3.30 -29.86
CA GLN A 440 -14.83 2.95 -29.12
C GLN A 440 -15.28 1.50 -29.40
N ILE A 441 -15.17 1.03 -30.63
CA ILE A 441 -15.58 -0.33 -31.04
C ILE A 441 -14.58 -1.40 -30.59
N THR A 442 -13.28 -1.12 -30.73
CA THR A 442 -12.22 -2.12 -30.50
C THR A 442 -11.60 -2.06 -29.11
N GLN A 443 -11.94 -1.03 -28.33
CA GLN A 443 -11.39 -0.74 -27.00
C GLN A 443 -9.86 -0.57 -27.00
N LEU A 444 -9.28 -0.26 -28.17
CA LEU A 444 -7.86 0.05 -28.31
C LEU A 444 -7.62 1.53 -28.02
N SER A 445 -6.50 1.82 -27.35
CA SER A 445 -6.08 3.20 -27.08
C SER A 445 -5.67 3.94 -28.36
N ALA A 446 -5.72 5.27 -28.34
CA ALA A 446 -5.28 6.09 -29.47
C ALA A 446 -3.81 5.80 -29.87
N ALA A 447 -2.94 5.52 -28.89
CA ALA A 447 -1.56 5.11 -29.15
C ALA A 447 -1.47 3.76 -29.87
N GLU A 448 -2.32 2.80 -29.49
CA GLU A 448 -2.37 1.48 -30.16
C GLU A 448 -2.95 1.57 -31.57
N LEU A 449 -3.86 2.51 -31.83
CA LEU A 449 -4.40 2.78 -33.17
C LEU A 449 -3.39 3.52 -34.06
N ALA A 450 -2.66 4.49 -33.52
CA ALA A 450 -1.61 5.21 -34.27
C ALA A 450 -0.53 4.25 -34.79
N GLN A 451 -0.12 3.28 -33.98
CA GLN A 451 0.81 2.21 -34.38
C GLN A 451 0.28 1.33 -35.53
N LEU A 452 -1.04 1.21 -35.68
CA LEU A 452 -1.64 0.44 -36.78
C LEU A 452 -1.64 1.23 -38.08
N VAL A 453 -1.79 2.57 -38.01
CA VAL A 453 -1.79 3.48 -39.16
C VAL A 453 -0.39 3.60 -39.79
N ASP A 454 0.66 3.71 -38.96
CA ASP A 454 2.05 3.73 -39.44
C ASP A 454 2.45 2.43 -40.14
N SER A 455 1.94 1.28 -39.66
CA SER A 455 2.21 -0.05 -40.24
C SER A 455 1.45 -0.37 -41.53
N SER A 456 0.60 0.53 -42.02
CA SER A 456 -0.20 0.37 -43.26
C SER A 456 0.29 1.25 -44.42
N ASN A 457 1.36 2.02 -44.21
CA ASN A 457 2.03 2.84 -45.22
C ASN A 457 3.38 2.23 -45.69
N GLU A 458 3.71 1.01 -45.25
CA GLU A 458 4.67 0.08 -45.87
C GLU A 458 3.88 -1.05 -46.56
#